data_AF-A0A356PYZ6-F1
#
_entry.id   AF-A0A356PYZ6-F1
#
_cell.length_a   1.000
_cell.length_b   1.000
_cell.length_c   1.000
_cell.angle_alpha   90.00
_cell.angle_beta   90.00
_cell.angle_gamma   90.00
#
_symmetry.space_group_name_H-M   'P 1'
#
loop_
_entity.id
_entity.type
_entity.pdbx_description
1 polymer ?
#
loop_
_entity_poly.entity_id
_entity_poly.type
_entity_poly.pdbx_seq_one_letter_code
_entity_poly.pdbx_strand_id
1 'polypeptide(L)'
;MAKSPEKTGEPASQASEAAENTENTENTGAQPPRQIIVHAQYIKDLSFENPNAPEILIEPPSQPDVEIGVNVGARNINGEQYEVTLMLSAKA
;
A
#
# COMPACT_ATOMS: atom_id res chain seq x y z
N MET A 1 40.24 11.75 -47.80
CA MET A 1 39.64 10.50 -48.30
C MET A 1 40.08 9.35 -47.40
N ALA A 2 39.17 8.41 -47.13
CA ALA A 2 39.29 7.15 -46.35
C ALA A 2 39.48 7.32 -44.81
N LYS A 3 38.70 6.79 -43.85
CA LYS A 3 37.76 5.64 -43.67
C LYS A 3 38.36 4.54 -42.75
N SER A 4 37.93 4.57 -41.47
CA SER A 4 37.58 3.42 -40.58
C SER A 4 38.72 2.54 -39.96
N PRO A 5 38.44 1.59 -39.01
CA PRO A 5 38.26 1.83 -37.56
C PRO A 5 38.93 0.75 -36.63
N GLU A 6 38.78 0.92 -35.31
CA GLU A 6 38.58 -0.08 -34.23
C GLU A 6 39.60 -1.22 -33.97
N LYS A 7 40.14 -1.27 -32.72
CA LYS A 7 40.18 -2.52 -31.94
C LYS A 7 40.22 -2.29 -30.43
N THR A 8 39.09 -2.61 -29.83
CA THR A 8 38.75 -2.97 -28.45
C THR A 8 39.81 -3.77 -27.69
N GLY A 9 39.95 -3.53 -26.38
CA GLY A 9 40.53 -4.48 -25.43
C GLY A 9 41.06 -3.89 -24.12
N GLU A 10 40.16 -3.41 -23.25
CA GLU A 10 40.37 -3.26 -21.79
C GLU A 10 40.49 -4.66 -21.11
N PRO A 11 41.00 -4.83 -19.86
CA PRO A 11 40.47 -4.09 -18.69
C PRO A 11 41.42 -3.78 -17.50
N ALA A 12 40.96 -2.78 -16.74
CA ALA A 12 40.93 -2.64 -15.28
C ALA A 12 42.23 -2.64 -14.44
N SER A 13 42.48 -1.52 -13.75
CA SER A 13 42.36 -1.45 -12.29
C SER A 13 42.36 0.01 -11.80
N GLN A 14 41.61 0.22 -10.73
CA GLN A 14 41.14 1.47 -10.11
C GLN A 14 42.24 2.30 -9.45
N ALA A 15 42.09 3.63 -9.46
CA ALA A 15 42.12 4.53 -8.28
C ALA A 15 42.17 6.01 -8.71
N SER A 16 41.19 6.81 -8.28
CA SER A 16 41.43 8.16 -7.73
C SER A 16 40.10 8.81 -7.31
N GLU A 17 40.04 9.12 -6.02
CA GLU A 17 39.04 9.97 -5.38
C GLU A 17 39.25 11.44 -5.78
N ALA A 18 38.16 12.19 -5.91
CA ALA A 18 37.95 13.54 -5.34
C ALA A 18 36.63 14.10 -5.90
N ALA A 19 35.56 14.01 -5.11
CA ALA A 19 34.27 14.58 -5.42
C ALA A 19 34.26 16.08 -5.07
N GLU A 20 33.97 16.91 -6.06
CA GLU A 20 33.59 18.33 -5.94
C GLU A 20 32.20 18.42 -5.30
N ASN A 21 32.10 19.00 -4.11
CA ASN A 21 30.81 19.28 -3.46
C ASN A 21 30.25 20.59 -4.02
N THR A 22 29.41 20.50 -5.05
CA THR A 22 28.57 21.62 -5.49
C THR A 22 27.26 21.59 -4.71
N GLU A 23 27.03 22.65 -3.93
CA GLU A 23 25.82 22.90 -3.15
C GLU A 23 24.57 22.82 -4.04
N ASN A 24 23.73 21.80 -3.81
CA ASN A 24 22.39 21.75 -4.37
C ASN A 24 21.42 22.37 -3.35
N THR A 25 21.09 23.64 -3.54
CA THR A 25 20.03 24.33 -2.79
C THR A 25 18.69 23.75 -3.20
N GLU A 26 18.21 22.73 -2.47
CA GLU A 26 16.87 22.19 -2.63
C GLU A 26 15.83 23.18 -2.09
N ASN A 27 15.16 23.86 -3.03
CA ASN A 27 13.93 24.59 -2.75
C ASN A 27 12.82 23.60 -2.38
N THR A 28 12.74 23.23 -1.11
CA THR A 28 11.62 22.49 -0.53
C THR A 28 10.45 23.43 -0.30
N GLY A 29 9.73 23.74 -1.39
CA GLY A 29 8.41 24.38 -1.30
C GLY A 29 7.45 23.47 -0.55
N ALA A 30 7.26 23.73 0.75
CA ALA A 30 6.34 23.00 1.60
C ALA A 30 4.90 23.16 1.07
N GLN A 31 4.34 22.09 0.47
CA GLN A 31 2.90 22.06 0.20
C GLN A 31 2.14 22.07 1.53
N PRO A 32 1.07 22.89 1.65
CA PRO A 32 0.26 22.91 2.86
C PRO A 32 -0.34 21.51 3.09
N PRO A 33 -0.42 21.05 4.35
CA PRO A 33 -0.93 19.72 4.67
C PRO A 33 -2.41 19.61 4.29
N ARG A 34 -2.77 18.55 3.57
CA ARG A 34 -4.18 18.23 3.30
C ARG A 34 -4.83 17.79 4.61
N GLN A 35 -5.92 18.45 4.99
CA GLN A 35 -6.69 18.09 6.17
C GLN A 35 -7.81 17.12 5.78
N ILE A 36 -7.96 16.04 6.55
CA ILE A 36 -9.08 15.10 6.46
C ILE A 36 -9.89 15.24 7.74
N ILE A 37 -11.20 15.43 7.62
CA ILE A 37 -12.13 15.49 8.74
C ILE A 37 -13.01 14.25 8.71
N VAL A 38 -13.00 13.48 9.80
CA VAL A 38 -13.89 12.32 9.97
C VAL A 38 -15.13 12.79 10.74
N HIS A 39 -16.26 12.89 10.05
CA HIS A 39 -17.52 13.33 10.66
C HIS A 39 -18.15 12.28 11.57
N ALA A 40 -18.14 11.02 11.13
CA ALA A 40 -18.67 9.89 11.87
C ALA A 40 -18.04 8.59 11.39
N GLN A 41 -17.99 7.61 12.28
CA GLN A 41 -17.66 6.22 11.98
C GLN A 41 -18.75 5.35 12.57
N TYR A 42 -19.30 4.44 11.76
CA TYR A 42 -20.39 3.61 12.18
C TYR A 42 -20.39 2.29 11.41
N ILE A 43 -21.08 1.29 11.97
CA ILE A 43 -21.27 -0.02 11.35
C ILE A 43 -22.58 0.04 10.56
N LYS A 44 -22.50 -0.20 9.26
CA LYS A 44 -23.68 -0.24 8.37
C LYS A 44 -24.38 -1.59 8.44
N ASP A 45 -23.59 -2.65 8.49
CA ASP A 45 -24.05 -4.03 8.53
C ASP A 45 -23.06 -4.86 9.33
N LEU A 46 -23.59 -5.78 10.13
CA LEU A 46 -22.83 -6.75 10.90
C LEU A 46 -23.63 -8.05 10.94
N SER A 47 -23.03 -9.10 10.39
CA SER A 47 -23.54 -10.45 10.48
C SER A 47 -22.48 -11.37 11.07
N PHE A 48 -22.95 -12.33 11.86
CA PHE A 48 -22.15 -13.42 12.37
C PHE A 48 -23.03 -14.67 12.40
N GLU A 49 -22.54 -15.75 11.82
CA GLU A 49 -23.23 -17.02 11.79
C GLU A 49 -22.28 -18.15 12.20
N ASN A 50 -22.80 -19.07 12.99
CA ASN A 50 -22.12 -20.31 13.35
C ASN A 50 -23.11 -21.48 13.16
N PRO A 51 -23.17 -22.07 11.95
CA PRO A 51 -24.15 -23.10 11.62
C PRO A 51 -24.05 -24.37 12.48
N ASN A 52 -22.85 -24.66 13.00
CA ASN A 52 -22.56 -25.88 13.77
C ASN A 52 -22.56 -25.64 15.29
N ALA A 53 -23.09 -24.49 15.75
CA ALA A 53 -23.28 -24.26 17.17
C ALA A 53 -24.38 -25.18 17.74
N PRO A 54 -24.23 -25.69 18.98
CA PRO A 54 -23.13 -25.46 19.91
C PRO A 54 -21.99 -26.48 19.81
N GLU A 55 -22.13 -27.52 18.99
CA GLU A 55 -21.22 -28.69 18.93
C GLU A 55 -19.76 -28.28 18.72
N ILE A 56 -19.51 -27.30 17.86
CA ILE A 56 -18.18 -26.74 17.58
C ILE A 56 -17.49 -26.10 18.80
N LEU A 57 -18.25 -25.73 19.84
CA LEU A 57 -17.71 -25.16 21.09
C LEU A 57 -17.30 -26.24 22.09
N ILE A 58 -17.82 -27.47 21.93
CA ILE A 58 -17.53 -28.60 22.79
C ILE A 58 -16.31 -29.35 22.26
N GLU A 59 -16.26 -29.56 20.95
CA GLU A 59 -15.14 -30.17 20.25
C GLU A 59 -14.59 -29.17 19.22
N PRO A 60 -13.58 -28.36 19.61
CA PRO A 60 -12.97 -27.42 18.69
C PRO A 60 -12.38 -28.18 17.49
N PRO A 61 -12.67 -27.76 16.25
CA PRO A 61 -12.05 -28.37 15.09
C PRO A 61 -10.54 -28.15 15.15
N SER A 62 -9.79 -28.98 14.42
CA SER A 62 -8.39 -28.68 14.11
C SER A 62 -8.26 -27.30 13.47
N GLN A 63 -7.04 -26.76 13.42
CA GLN A 63 -6.74 -25.43 12.88
C GLN A 63 -7.61 -25.08 11.64
N PRO A 64 -8.48 -24.05 11.74
CA PRO A 64 -9.39 -23.72 10.65
C PRO A 64 -8.63 -23.08 9.48
N ASP A 65 -9.13 -23.32 8.27
CA ASP A 65 -8.69 -22.59 7.09
C ASP A 65 -9.51 -21.31 6.95
N VAL A 66 -8.85 -20.15 6.97
CA VAL A 66 -9.51 -18.85 7.07
C VAL A 66 -9.39 -18.09 5.76
N GLU A 67 -10.52 -17.83 5.11
CA GLU A 67 -10.62 -16.95 3.94
C GLU A 67 -11.03 -15.54 4.37
N ILE A 68 -10.25 -14.53 3.96
CA ILE A 68 -10.49 -13.12 4.28
C ILE A 68 -10.72 -12.32 2.99
N GLY A 69 -11.84 -11.61 2.91
CA GLY A 69 -12.18 -10.69 1.81
C GLY A 69 -12.25 -9.25 2.31
N VAL A 70 -11.63 -8.32 1.58
CA VAL A 70 -11.64 -6.88 1.88
C VAL A 70 -12.05 -6.09 0.65
N ASN A 71 -13.11 -5.28 0.78
CA ASN A 71 -13.57 -4.38 -0.28
C ASN A 71 -13.69 -2.95 0.26
N VAL A 72 -13.15 -1.99 -0.48
CA VAL A 72 -13.22 -0.56 -0.15
C VAL A 72 -14.01 0.16 -1.23
N GLY A 73 -15.08 0.82 -0.83
CA GLY A 73 -15.88 1.69 -1.68
C GLY A 73 -15.90 3.11 -1.13
N ALA A 74 -16.03 4.09 -2.01
CA ALA A 74 -16.28 5.46 -1.64
C ALA A 74 -17.42 6.02 -2.49
N ARG A 75 -18.32 6.77 -1.89
CA ARG A 75 -19.35 7.53 -2.61
C ARG A 75 -19.39 8.96 -2.10
N ASN A 76 -19.64 9.90 -3.00
CA ASN A 76 -19.89 11.30 -2.64
C ASN A 76 -21.29 11.42 -2.03
N ILE A 77 -21.41 12.13 -0.91
CA ILE A 77 -22.69 12.43 -0.25
C ILE A 77 -23.13 13.84 -0.61
N ASN A 78 -22.22 14.81 -0.48
CA ASN A 78 -22.44 16.23 -0.78
C ASN A 78 -21.09 16.97 -0.84
N GLY A 79 -20.83 17.77 -1.88
CA GLY A 79 -19.65 18.62 -1.95
C GLY A 79 -18.35 17.84 -1.72
N GLU A 80 -17.62 18.19 -0.66
CA GLU A 80 -16.37 17.53 -0.25
C GLU A 80 -16.57 16.41 0.78
N GLN A 81 -17.82 15.98 1.04
CA GLN A 81 -18.16 14.91 1.97
C GLN A 81 -18.31 13.57 1.25
N TYR A 82 -17.60 12.58 1.75
CA TYR A 82 -17.60 11.22 1.22
C TYR A 82 -17.99 10.23 2.30
N GLU A 83 -18.77 9.23 1.92
CA GLU A 83 -18.92 8.01 2.72
C GLU A 83 -17.95 6.97 2.18
N VAL A 84 -17.01 6.55 3.02
CA VAL A 84 -16.12 5.44 2.75
C VAL A 84 -16.70 4.20 3.44
N THR A 85 -16.98 3.16 2.67
CA THR A 85 -17.45 1.87 3.20
C THR A 85 -16.34 0.84 3.06
N LEU A 86 -16.00 0.21 4.18
CA LEU A 86 -15.07 -0.91 4.25
C LEU A 86 -15.89 -2.17 4.56
N MET A 87 -15.96 -3.11 3.61
CA MET A 87 -16.60 -4.41 3.79
C MET A 87 -15.53 -5.46 4.06
N LEU A 88 -15.63 -6.12 5.22
CA LEU A 88 -14.80 -7.26 5.62
C LEU A 88 -15.68 -8.51 5.65
N SER A 89 -15.20 -9.59 5.03
CA SER A 89 -15.78 -10.93 5.16
C SER A 89 -14.72 -11.90 5.64
N ALA A 90 -15.08 -12.79 6.57
CA ALA A 90 -14.21 -13.88 7.01
C ALA A 90 -15.03 -15.18 7.07
N LYS A 91 -14.47 -16.27 6.57
CA LYS A 91 -15.05 -17.61 6.67
C LYS A 91 -13.98 -18.60 7.13
N ALA A 92 -14.36 -19.47 8.05
CA ALA A 92 -13.50 -20.43 8.73
C ALA A 92 -14.21 -21.79 8.86
#